data_AF-A0A3U9SY06-F1
#
_entry.id   AF-A0A3U9SY06-F1
#
_cell.length_a   1.000
_cell.length_b   1.000
_cell.length_c   1.000
_cell.angle_alpha   90.00
_cell.angle_beta   90.00
_cell.angle_gamma   90.00
#
_symmetry.space_group_name_H-M   'P 1'
#
loop_
_entity.id
_entity.type
_entity.pdbx_description
1 polymer ?
#
loop_
_entity_poly.entity_id
_entity_poly.type
_entity_poly.pdbx_seq_one_letter_code
_entity_poly.pdbx_strand_id
1 'polypeptide(L)'
;MIGSGASLPAISVLGDIESDLEALVRAGKDDEYFSKSESFLDSVWKANNVLLKRSRPGEVILPAFVDDVVSTQDNYTKFIRALEMLLTKRRTGLLPRRINLFTTNYDLFIEDAAVKNNNVILNDGFRQRADIYNRTVFDAKCFYQTIHATGNLYNYSVELPTVNLIKLHGSLSWHSYDKEIYYAIKDMKPVVFSTPKEKQDWVMSHQLVLPRKDKFRETLLENVYYDLLRTYSNELDKEGSLLMVFGFSFADEHIETLTKKALRNATLKIVIFAYNEAAKELFLDKFRDYSNVDVVFTPGALLDFKKMNEIITSFLGGMK
;
A
#
# COMPACT_ATOMS: atom_id res chain seq x y z
N MET A 1 7.56 4.01 -0.14
CA MET A 1 6.17 4.31 0.25
C MET A 1 5.38 4.64 -1.00
N ILE A 2 4.27 3.95 -1.20
CA ILE A 2 3.35 4.16 -2.32
C ILE A 2 1.99 4.55 -1.73
N GLY A 3 1.42 5.67 -2.16
CA GLY A 3 0.09 6.11 -1.74
C GLY A 3 -0.96 5.98 -2.84
N SER A 4 -2.13 6.58 -2.61
CA SER A 4 -3.31 6.39 -3.46
C SER A 4 -3.17 6.93 -4.87
N GLY A 5 -2.26 7.90 -5.08
CA GLY A 5 -1.94 8.39 -6.43
C GLY A 5 -1.37 7.33 -7.37
N ALA A 6 -0.88 6.19 -6.86
CA ALA A 6 -0.41 5.08 -7.69
C ALA A 6 -1.52 4.20 -8.25
N SER A 7 -2.71 4.26 -7.67
CA SER A 7 -3.87 3.49 -8.14
C SER A 7 -4.72 4.25 -9.15
N LEU A 8 -4.31 5.47 -9.55
CA LEU A 8 -4.90 6.18 -10.68
C LEU A 8 -4.54 5.51 -12.01
N PRO A 9 -5.46 5.46 -12.99
CA PRO A 9 -6.84 5.96 -12.95
C PRO A 9 -7.88 5.00 -12.33
N ALA A 10 -7.53 3.76 -11.99
CA ALA A 10 -8.49 2.76 -11.53
C ALA A 10 -9.25 3.13 -10.24
N ILE A 11 -8.58 3.83 -9.32
CA ILE A 11 -9.13 4.26 -8.03
C ILE A 11 -8.77 5.73 -7.82
N SER A 12 -9.75 6.53 -7.42
CA SER A 12 -9.55 7.95 -7.08
C SER A 12 -8.66 8.13 -5.85
N VAL A 13 -7.98 9.28 -5.79
CA VAL A 13 -7.07 9.63 -4.68
C VAL A 13 -7.84 9.77 -3.36
N LEU A 14 -7.25 9.29 -2.25
CA LEU A 14 -7.88 9.18 -0.93
C LEU A 14 -7.93 10.47 -0.11
N GLY A 15 -7.05 11.44 -0.40
CA GLY A 15 -6.78 12.56 0.52
C GLY A 15 -8.02 13.38 0.90
N ASP A 16 -8.92 13.63 -0.05
CA ASP A 16 -10.15 14.41 0.21
C ASP A 16 -11.16 13.60 1.04
N ILE A 17 -11.17 12.27 0.89
CA ILE A 17 -12.14 11.40 1.55
C ILE A 17 -11.83 11.27 3.05
N GLU A 18 -10.56 11.12 3.43
CA GLU A 18 -10.19 11.02 4.86
C GLU A 18 -10.58 12.28 5.63
N SER A 19 -10.27 13.46 5.08
CA SER A 19 -10.63 14.75 5.67
C SER A 19 -12.15 14.94 5.77
N ASP A 20 -12.90 14.56 4.72
CA ASP A 20 -14.37 14.58 4.72
C ASP A 20 -14.94 13.67 5.81
N LEU A 21 -14.43 12.44 5.92
CA LEU A 21 -14.88 11.47 6.92
C LEU A 21 -14.58 11.96 8.34
N GLU A 22 -13.42 12.58 8.58
CA GLU A 22 -13.11 13.23 9.86
C GLU A 22 -14.09 14.35 10.20
N ALA A 23 -14.41 15.22 9.24
CA ALA A 23 -15.35 16.31 9.45
C ALA A 23 -16.74 15.79 9.81
N LEU A 24 -17.21 14.72 9.14
CA LEU A 24 -18.48 14.06 9.44
C LEU A 24 -18.49 13.42 10.83
N VAL A 25 -17.37 12.79 11.23
CA VAL A 25 -17.17 12.24 12.57
C VAL A 25 -17.27 13.34 13.64
N ARG A 26 -16.56 14.46 13.45
CA ARG A 26 -16.58 15.63 14.37
C ARG A 26 -17.95 16.29 14.43
N ALA A 27 -18.66 16.36 13.30
CA ALA A 27 -20.02 16.90 13.22
C ALA A 27 -21.11 15.94 13.76
N GLY A 28 -20.75 14.70 14.08
CA GLY A 28 -21.68 13.70 14.61
C GLY A 28 -22.66 13.12 13.59
N LYS A 29 -22.41 13.28 12.29
CA LYS A 29 -23.31 12.91 11.18
C LYS A 29 -23.08 11.46 10.73
N ASP A 30 -23.59 10.51 11.51
CA ASP A 30 -23.30 9.08 11.31
C ASP A 30 -23.85 8.51 9.99
N ASP A 31 -25.06 8.89 9.58
CA ASP A 31 -25.65 8.39 8.32
C ASP A 31 -24.90 8.87 7.08
N GLU A 32 -24.46 10.14 7.09
CA GLU A 32 -23.63 10.72 6.03
C GLU A 32 -22.26 10.05 6.00
N TYR A 33 -21.66 9.80 7.17
CA TYR A 33 -20.40 9.06 7.30
C TYR A 33 -20.48 7.68 6.64
N PHE A 34 -21.44 6.84 7.04
CA PHE A 34 -21.58 5.49 6.50
C PHE A 34 -21.91 5.48 5.01
N SER A 35 -22.66 6.46 4.52
CA SER A 35 -22.96 6.59 3.09
C SER A 35 -21.71 6.98 2.28
N LYS A 36 -20.89 7.89 2.79
CA LYS A 36 -19.63 8.29 2.16
C LYS A 36 -18.60 7.15 2.20
N SER A 37 -18.43 6.48 3.34
CA SER A 37 -17.54 5.32 3.48
C SER A 37 -17.98 4.17 2.58
N GLU A 38 -19.28 3.91 2.46
CA GLU A 38 -19.79 2.87 1.58
C GLU A 38 -19.52 3.18 0.10
N SER A 39 -19.81 4.40 -0.35
CA SER A 39 -19.51 4.84 -1.72
C SER A 39 -18.02 4.74 -2.03
N PHE A 40 -17.17 5.09 -1.06
CA PHE A 40 -15.73 4.97 -1.18
C PHE A 40 -15.30 3.50 -1.32
N LEU A 41 -15.71 2.63 -0.40
CA LEU A 41 -15.38 1.21 -0.46
C LEU A 41 -15.92 0.53 -1.71
N ASP A 42 -17.11 0.93 -2.18
CA ASP A 42 -17.68 0.45 -3.43
C ASP A 42 -16.79 0.78 -4.63
N SER A 43 -16.21 1.98 -4.68
CA SER A 43 -15.26 2.36 -5.74
C SER A 43 -14.00 1.48 -5.74
N VAL A 44 -13.42 1.24 -4.56
CA VAL A 44 -12.23 0.40 -4.38
C VAL A 44 -12.56 -1.07 -4.73
N TRP A 45 -13.72 -1.57 -4.29
CA TRP A 45 -14.17 -2.92 -4.61
C TRP A 45 -14.48 -3.10 -6.10
N LYS A 46 -15.05 -2.11 -6.78
CA LYS A 46 -15.28 -2.16 -8.23
C LYS A 46 -13.98 -2.40 -8.98
N ALA A 47 -12.93 -1.62 -8.69
CA ALA A 47 -11.62 -1.83 -9.28
C ALA A 47 -11.03 -3.21 -8.95
N ASN A 48 -11.12 -3.64 -7.68
CA ASN A 48 -10.62 -4.96 -7.27
C ASN A 48 -11.44 -6.12 -7.85
N ASN A 49 -12.74 -5.97 -8.08
CA ASN A 49 -13.55 -7.02 -8.72
C ASN A 49 -13.15 -7.19 -10.18
N VAL A 50 -12.88 -6.10 -10.90
CA VAL A 50 -12.30 -6.17 -12.26
C VAL A 50 -10.94 -6.87 -12.23
N LEU A 51 -10.07 -6.51 -11.28
CA LEU A 51 -8.77 -7.16 -11.07
C LEU A 51 -8.90 -8.67 -10.82
N LEU A 52 -9.85 -9.07 -9.97
CA LEU A 52 -10.15 -10.46 -9.61
C LEU A 52 -11.00 -11.20 -10.65
N LYS A 53 -11.37 -10.54 -11.76
CA LYS A 53 -12.26 -11.07 -12.81
C LYS A 53 -13.63 -11.54 -12.26
N ARG A 54 -14.14 -10.83 -11.26
CA ARG A 54 -15.46 -11.04 -10.66
C ARG A 54 -16.45 -10.07 -11.30
N SER A 55 -17.58 -10.60 -11.76
CA SER A 55 -18.70 -9.80 -12.26
C SER A 55 -20.01 -10.42 -11.81
N ARG A 56 -21.04 -9.58 -11.62
CA ARG A 56 -22.39 -10.10 -11.40
C ARG A 56 -23.06 -10.44 -12.73
N PRO A 57 -23.98 -11.42 -12.74
CA PRO A 57 -24.83 -11.65 -13.90
C PRO A 57 -25.59 -10.38 -14.29
N GLY A 58 -25.39 -9.91 -15.53
CA GLY A 58 -26.06 -8.73 -16.08
C GLY A 58 -25.43 -7.37 -15.70
N GLU A 59 -24.34 -7.35 -14.93
CA GLU A 59 -23.61 -6.12 -14.63
C GLU A 59 -22.80 -5.67 -15.85
N VAL A 60 -23.09 -4.48 -16.35
CA VAL A 60 -22.34 -3.86 -17.45
C VAL A 60 -21.29 -2.93 -16.87
N ILE A 61 -20.04 -3.37 -16.92
CA ILE A 61 -18.90 -2.53 -16.58
C ILE A 61 -18.46 -1.81 -17.85
N LEU A 62 -18.30 -0.49 -17.76
CA LEU A 62 -17.87 0.32 -18.91
C LEU A 62 -16.48 -0.15 -19.39
N PRO A 63 -16.28 -0.39 -20.69
CA PRO A 63 -14.99 -0.81 -21.22
C PRO A 63 -13.84 0.12 -20.82
N ALA A 64 -14.08 1.44 -20.85
CA ALA A 64 -13.09 2.44 -20.44
C ALA A 64 -12.61 2.25 -18.98
N PHE A 65 -13.50 1.88 -18.05
CA PHE A 65 -13.11 1.61 -16.67
C PHE A 65 -12.28 0.33 -16.55
N VAL A 66 -12.59 -0.69 -17.36
CA VAL A 66 -11.76 -1.90 -17.43
C VAL A 66 -10.36 -1.55 -17.94
N ASP A 67 -10.26 -0.71 -18.97
CA ASP A 67 -8.99 -0.24 -19.52
C ASP A 67 -8.17 0.53 -18.46
N ASP A 68 -8.82 1.37 -17.65
CA ASP A 68 -8.21 2.08 -16.52
C ASP A 68 -7.62 1.12 -15.47
N VAL A 69 -8.36 0.07 -15.11
CA VAL A 69 -7.91 -0.99 -14.19
C VAL A 69 -6.73 -1.77 -14.77
N VAL A 70 -6.80 -2.14 -16.05
CA VAL A 70 -5.73 -2.88 -16.74
C VAL A 70 -4.46 -2.03 -16.86
N SER A 71 -4.60 -0.73 -17.18
CA SER A 71 -3.48 0.21 -17.22
C SER A 71 -2.81 0.36 -15.86
N THR A 72 -3.60 0.46 -14.79
CA THR A 72 -3.11 0.50 -13.41
C THR A 72 -2.39 -0.80 -13.03
N GLN A 73 -2.97 -1.95 -13.38
CA GLN A 73 -2.36 -3.27 -13.16
C GLN A 73 -1.00 -3.43 -13.87
N ASP A 74 -0.88 -2.94 -15.11
CA ASP A 74 0.39 -2.94 -15.85
C ASP A 74 1.44 -2.05 -15.19
N ASN A 75 1.05 -0.87 -14.67
CA ASN A 75 1.95 0.01 -13.93
C ASN A 75 2.49 -0.66 -12.65
N TYR A 76 1.65 -1.33 -11.85
CA TYR A 76 2.12 -2.09 -10.69
C TYR A 76 3.01 -3.28 -11.09
N THR A 77 2.70 -3.96 -12.20
CA THR A 77 3.54 -5.05 -12.74
C THR A 77 4.93 -4.53 -13.11
N LYS A 78 5.02 -3.39 -13.79
CA LYS A 78 6.29 -2.73 -14.12
C LYS A 78 7.04 -2.28 -12.87
N PHE A 79 6.33 -1.77 -11.87
CA PHE A 79 6.91 -1.37 -10.60
C PHE A 79 7.56 -2.55 -9.86
N ILE A 80 6.84 -3.67 -9.70
CA ILE A 80 7.39 -4.88 -9.06
C ILE A 80 8.59 -5.43 -9.83
N ARG A 81 8.57 -5.39 -11.18
CA ARG A 81 9.75 -5.74 -11.99
C ARG A 81 10.94 -4.80 -11.73
N ALA A 82 10.70 -3.50 -11.59
CA ALA A 82 11.76 -2.56 -11.26
C ALA A 82 12.36 -2.84 -9.86
N LEU A 83 11.54 -3.22 -8.87
CA LEU A 83 12.01 -3.64 -7.55
C LEU A 83 12.81 -4.94 -7.62
N GLU A 84 12.37 -5.91 -8.41
CA GLU A 84 13.12 -7.15 -8.67
C GLU A 84 14.50 -6.84 -9.26
N MET A 85 14.57 -6.02 -10.30
CA MET A 85 15.85 -5.62 -10.90
C MET A 85 16.77 -4.93 -9.90
N LEU A 86 16.23 -4.06 -9.03
CA LEU A 86 16.99 -3.43 -7.94
C LEU A 86 17.59 -4.47 -7.00
N LEU A 87 16.80 -5.46 -6.58
CA LEU A 87 17.26 -6.53 -5.69
C LEU A 87 18.29 -7.44 -6.35
N THR A 88 18.08 -7.82 -7.60
CA THR A 88 19.01 -8.66 -8.38
C THR A 88 20.36 -7.96 -8.61
N LYS A 89 20.36 -6.63 -8.77
CA LYS A 89 21.59 -5.83 -8.89
C LYS A 89 22.36 -5.64 -7.60
N ARG A 90 21.76 -5.91 -6.42
CA ARG A 90 22.48 -6.01 -5.15
C ARG A 90 23.32 -7.31 -5.16
N ARG A 91 24.42 -7.26 -5.92
CA ARG A 91 25.33 -8.38 -6.19
C ARG A 91 26.19 -8.76 -4.98
N THR A 92 26.31 -7.88 -3.98
CA THR A 92 27.07 -8.11 -2.76
C THR A 92 26.20 -8.76 -1.69
N GLY A 93 26.65 -9.86 -1.07
CA GLY A 93 26.00 -10.44 0.11
C GLY A 93 26.06 -9.58 1.38
N LEU A 94 26.66 -8.40 1.31
CA LEU A 94 26.76 -7.43 2.40
C LEU A 94 25.44 -6.70 2.68
N LEU A 95 24.57 -6.58 1.67
CA LEU A 95 23.29 -5.90 1.81
C LEU A 95 22.14 -6.92 1.72
N PRO A 96 21.15 -6.85 2.62
CA PRO A 96 19.96 -7.69 2.54
C PRO A 96 19.28 -7.51 1.18
N ARG A 97 18.78 -8.63 0.62
CA ARG A 97 18.00 -8.61 -0.63
C ARG A 97 16.53 -8.36 -0.34
N ARG A 98 16.26 -7.29 0.43
CA ARG A 98 14.94 -6.94 0.93
C ARG A 98 14.57 -5.49 0.64
N ILE A 99 13.32 -5.27 0.27
CA ILE A 99 12.71 -3.95 0.14
C ILE A 99 11.45 -3.93 1.00
N ASN A 100 11.30 -2.87 1.82
CA ASN A 100 10.08 -2.61 2.58
C ASN A 100 9.19 -1.63 1.81
N LEU A 101 8.06 -2.12 1.30
CA LEU A 101 7.06 -1.39 0.55
C LEU A 101 5.89 -1.01 1.47
N PHE A 102 5.99 0.18 2.04
CA PHE A 102 4.89 0.78 2.80
C PHE A 102 3.81 1.33 1.87
N THR A 103 2.54 1.07 2.17
CA THR A 103 1.40 1.64 1.45
C THR A 103 0.26 2.02 2.39
N THR A 104 -0.46 3.08 2.02
CA THR A 104 -1.73 3.48 2.64
C THR A 104 -2.94 3.01 1.82
N ASN A 105 -2.69 2.28 0.72
CA ASN A 105 -3.75 1.80 -0.16
C ASN A 105 -4.37 0.50 0.36
N TYR A 106 -5.67 0.36 0.13
CA TYR A 106 -6.44 -0.81 0.53
C TYR A 106 -6.55 -1.88 -0.57
N ASP A 107 -6.25 -1.51 -1.83
CA ASP A 107 -6.37 -2.36 -3.02
C ASP A 107 -5.34 -3.49 -3.08
N LEU A 108 -5.55 -4.44 -4.00
CA LEU A 108 -4.74 -5.66 -4.15
C LEU A 108 -3.82 -5.64 -5.37
N PHE A 109 -3.54 -4.47 -5.97
CA PHE A 109 -2.74 -4.41 -7.21
C PHE A 109 -1.29 -4.87 -7.00
N ILE A 110 -0.71 -4.59 -5.82
CA ILE A 110 0.66 -5.00 -5.49
C ILE A 110 0.74 -6.53 -5.38
N GLU A 111 -0.23 -7.14 -4.69
CA GLU A 111 -0.31 -8.59 -4.54
C GLU A 111 -0.45 -9.27 -5.90
N ASP A 112 -1.37 -8.82 -6.75
CA ASP A 112 -1.55 -9.35 -8.11
C ASP A 112 -0.29 -9.20 -8.97
N ALA A 113 0.37 -8.04 -8.92
CA ALA A 113 1.62 -7.80 -9.65
C ALA A 113 2.77 -8.70 -9.16
N ALA A 114 2.85 -8.96 -7.86
CA ALA A 114 3.89 -9.80 -7.28
C ALA A 114 3.69 -11.29 -7.59
N VAL A 115 2.45 -11.79 -7.59
CA VAL A 115 2.16 -13.19 -7.97
C VAL A 115 2.59 -13.49 -9.41
N LYS A 116 2.58 -12.49 -10.29
CA LYS A 116 3.05 -12.61 -11.68
C LYS A 116 4.58 -12.60 -11.83
N ASN A 117 5.32 -12.29 -10.75
CA ASN A 117 6.78 -12.25 -10.75
C ASN A 117 7.36 -13.38 -9.90
N ASN A 118 7.91 -14.41 -10.56
CA ASN A 118 8.45 -15.60 -9.90
C ASN A 118 9.81 -15.38 -9.20
N ASN A 119 10.44 -14.22 -9.38
CA ASN A 119 11.80 -13.96 -8.88
C ASN A 119 11.83 -13.21 -7.53
N VAL A 120 10.66 -12.76 -7.06
CA VAL A 120 10.52 -12.02 -5.81
C VAL A 120 9.51 -12.73 -4.92
N ILE A 121 9.88 -12.94 -3.67
CA ILE A 121 8.92 -13.35 -2.64
C ILE A 121 8.19 -12.11 -2.15
N LEU A 122 6.86 -12.12 -2.25
CA LEU A 122 6.03 -11.15 -1.53
C LEU A 122 5.79 -11.64 -0.11
N ASN A 123 6.05 -10.77 0.87
CA ASN A 123 5.69 -10.99 2.26
C ASN A 123 4.73 -9.88 2.69
N ASP A 124 3.45 -10.20 2.84
CA ASP A 124 2.38 -9.27 3.19
C ASP A 124 2.09 -9.22 4.71
N GLY A 125 2.93 -9.87 5.51
CA GLY A 125 2.80 -9.96 6.96
C GLY A 125 1.92 -11.12 7.44
N PHE A 126 1.31 -11.89 6.53
CA PHE A 126 0.63 -13.13 6.89
C PHE A 126 1.61 -14.30 6.99
N ARG A 127 1.39 -15.17 7.98
CA ARG A 127 2.17 -16.40 8.13
C ARG A 127 2.04 -17.24 6.87
N GLN A 128 3.18 -17.67 6.31
CA GLN A 128 3.22 -18.54 5.14
C GLN A 128 2.63 -19.93 5.39
N ARG A 129 2.56 -20.34 6.67
CA ARG A 129 1.89 -21.57 7.06
C ARG A 129 0.40 -21.29 7.29
N ALA A 130 -0.43 -21.90 6.45
CA ALA A 130 -1.86 -21.95 6.69
C ALA A 130 -2.21 -22.94 7.82
N ASP A 131 -3.31 -22.67 8.52
CA ASP A 131 -3.92 -23.61 9.46
C ASP A 131 -4.65 -24.76 8.71
N ILE A 132 -5.26 -25.68 9.46
CA ILE A 132 -6.00 -26.81 8.89
C ILE A 132 -7.26 -26.41 8.10
N TYR A 133 -7.66 -25.14 8.15
CA TYR A 133 -8.78 -24.56 7.41
C TYR A 133 -8.30 -23.70 6.23
N ASN A 134 -7.03 -23.80 5.87
CA ASN A 134 -6.39 -23.03 4.81
C ASN A 134 -6.41 -21.50 5.05
N ARG A 135 -6.35 -21.07 6.32
CA ARG A 135 -6.30 -19.65 6.71
C ARG A 135 -4.90 -19.27 7.16
N THR A 136 -4.45 -18.10 6.77
CA THR A 136 -3.17 -17.52 7.21
C THR A 136 -3.44 -16.36 8.15
N VAL A 137 -2.68 -16.29 9.25
CA VAL A 137 -2.84 -15.28 10.32
C VAL A 137 -1.80 -14.19 10.14
N PHE A 138 -2.20 -12.93 10.31
CA PHE A 138 -1.32 -11.78 10.30
C PHE A 138 -0.42 -11.77 11.53
N ASP A 139 0.88 -11.55 11.31
CA ASP A 139 1.87 -11.38 12.38
C ASP A 139 2.94 -10.41 11.88
N ALA A 140 3.00 -9.20 12.45
CA ALA A 140 3.99 -8.20 12.06
C ALA A 140 5.44 -8.70 12.21
N LYS A 141 5.69 -9.75 13.03
CA LYS A 141 7.01 -10.37 13.15
C LYS A 141 7.47 -11.05 11.85
N CYS A 142 6.55 -11.41 10.96
CA CYS A 142 6.87 -12.01 9.66
C CYS A 142 7.73 -11.09 8.79
N PHE A 143 7.63 -9.76 8.92
CA PHE A 143 8.47 -8.82 8.14
C PHE A 143 9.97 -8.91 8.45
N TYR A 144 10.32 -9.46 9.61
CA TYR A 144 11.72 -9.63 10.04
C TYR A 144 12.32 -10.98 9.64
N GLN A 145 11.52 -11.86 9.02
CA GLN A 145 11.98 -13.17 8.54
C GLN A 145 12.76 -13.03 7.23
N THR A 146 13.69 -13.96 6.99
CA THR A 146 14.48 -14.04 5.77
C THR A 146 14.40 -15.45 5.21
N ILE A 147 14.25 -15.57 3.89
CA ILE A 147 14.16 -16.85 3.19
C ILE A 147 15.44 -17.07 2.41
N HIS A 148 16.02 -18.25 2.59
CA HIS A 148 17.22 -18.68 1.88
C HIS A 148 16.91 -19.89 1.01
N ALA A 149 17.47 -19.91 -0.20
CA ALA A 149 17.55 -21.10 -1.03
C ALA A 149 18.92 -21.75 -0.85
N THR A 150 18.93 -23.06 -0.58
CA THR A 150 20.14 -23.86 -0.44
C THR A 150 20.35 -24.75 -1.66
N GLY A 151 21.56 -24.71 -2.22
CA GLY A 151 21.95 -25.62 -3.29
C GLY A 151 22.10 -27.07 -2.80
N ASN A 152 21.87 -28.04 -3.68
CA ASN A 152 22.02 -29.46 -3.37
C ASN A 152 23.48 -29.89 -3.10
N LEU A 153 24.46 -29.07 -3.51
CA LEU A 153 25.89 -29.28 -3.22
C LEU A 153 26.51 -28.04 -2.55
N TYR A 154 27.54 -28.30 -1.73
CA TYR A 154 28.46 -27.31 -1.16
C TYR A 154 27.89 -26.31 -0.13
N ASN A 155 26.74 -26.59 0.49
CA ASN A 155 26.11 -25.72 1.50
C ASN A 155 25.95 -24.25 1.06
N TYR A 156 25.85 -24.00 -0.24
CA TYR A 156 25.65 -22.66 -0.77
C TYR A 156 24.23 -22.21 -0.42
N SER A 157 24.13 -21.10 0.31
CA SER A 157 22.87 -20.49 0.73
C SER A 157 22.78 -19.08 0.17
N VAL A 158 21.67 -18.78 -0.51
CA VAL A 158 21.41 -17.46 -1.09
C VAL A 158 20.12 -16.93 -0.52
N GLU A 159 20.17 -15.73 0.04
CA GLU A 159 18.96 -14.98 0.40
C GLU A 159 18.13 -14.68 -0.86
N LEU A 160 16.86 -15.07 -0.83
CA LEU A 160 15.93 -14.83 -1.92
C LEU A 160 15.44 -13.36 -1.90
N PRO A 161 15.37 -12.69 -3.06
CA PRO A 161 14.78 -11.36 -3.17
C PRO A 161 13.38 -11.32 -2.54
N THR A 162 13.19 -10.46 -1.55
CA THR A 162 11.91 -10.36 -0.83
C THR A 162 11.42 -8.92 -0.80
N VAL A 163 10.15 -8.71 -1.12
CA VAL A 163 9.45 -7.44 -0.94
C VAL A 163 8.46 -7.61 0.21
N ASN A 164 8.70 -6.90 1.30
CA ASN A 164 7.78 -6.82 2.43
C ASN A 164 6.71 -5.76 2.10
N LEU A 165 5.46 -6.17 1.90
CA LEU A 165 4.32 -5.28 1.70
C LEU A 165 3.69 -4.93 3.04
N ILE A 166 3.83 -3.68 3.45
CA ILE A 166 3.37 -3.19 4.74
C ILE A 166 2.21 -2.22 4.52
N LYS A 167 0.98 -2.70 4.71
CA LYS A 167 -0.25 -1.92 4.54
C LYS A 167 -0.61 -1.20 5.83
N LEU A 168 -0.23 0.07 5.94
CA LEU A 168 -0.39 0.87 7.15
C LEU A 168 -1.86 1.01 7.53
N HIS A 169 -2.77 1.23 6.59
CA HIS A 169 -4.19 1.43 6.89
C HIS A 169 -5.05 0.15 6.76
N GLY A 170 -4.43 -1.03 6.68
CA GLY A 170 -5.14 -2.28 6.43
C GLY A 170 -5.41 -2.56 4.95
N SER A 171 -6.26 -3.54 4.67
CA SER A 171 -6.45 -4.07 3.30
C SER A 171 -7.87 -4.61 3.09
N LEU A 172 -8.32 -4.68 1.84
CA LEU A 172 -9.51 -5.45 1.48
C LEU A 172 -9.37 -6.95 1.73
N SER A 173 -8.14 -7.46 1.80
CA SER A 173 -7.83 -8.85 2.11
C SER A 173 -7.81 -9.15 3.62
N TRP A 174 -8.00 -8.16 4.50
CA TRP A 174 -7.92 -8.36 5.94
C TRP A 174 -9.30 -8.66 6.54
N HIS A 175 -9.38 -9.74 7.30
CA HIS A 175 -10.60 -10.14 8.00
C HIS A 175 -10.31 -10.45 9.47
N SER A 176 -10.97 -9.71 10.37
CA SER A 176 -10.87 -9.93 11.82
C SER A 176 -11.83 -11.05 12.22
N TYR A 177 -11.30 -12.08 12.86
CA TYR A 177 -12.06 -13.18 13.43
C TYR A 177 -11.32 -13.68 14.67
N ASP A 178 -12.04 -13.97 15.76
CA ASP A 178 -11.46 -14.52 16.99
C ASP A 178 -10.21 -13.78 17.52
N LYS A 179 -10.23 -12.43 17.49
CA LYS A 179 -9.11 -11.57 17.91
C LYS A 179 -7.80 -11.76 17.11
N GLU A 180 -7.88 -12.35 15.92
CA GLU A 180 -6.79 -12.44 14.96
C GLU A 180 -7.24 -11.84 13.62
N ILE A 181 -6.26 -11.42 12.80
CA ILE A 181 -6.51 -10.96 11.43
C ILE A 181 -6.09 -12.08 10.49
N TYR A 182 -7.00 -12.50 9.62
CA TYR A 182 -6.81 -13.52 8.61
C TYR A 182 -6.80 -12.92 7.21
N TYR A 183 -6.06 -13.55 6.30
CA TYR A 183 -6.14 -13.22 4.89
C TYR A 183 -7.42 -13.84 4.31
N ALA A 184 -8.36 -13.01 3.89
CA ALA A 184 -9.58 -13.43 3.22
C ALA A 184 -10.11 -12.34 2.29
N ILE A 185 -10.31 -12.68 1.01
CA ILE A 185 -10.98 -11.81 0.05
C ILE A 185 -12.48 -12.06 0.15
N LYS A 186 -13.22 -11.10 0.70
CA LYS A 186 -14.67 -11.19 0.88
C LYS A 186 -15.44 -11.33 -0.43
N ASP A 187 -16.69 -11.76 -0.29
CA ASP A 187 -17.66 -11.79 -1.37
C ASP A 187 -18.03 -10.38 -1.86
N MET A 188 -18.59 -10.31 -3.07
CA MET A 188 -19.06 -9.06 -3.64
C MET A 188 -20.13 -8.43 -2.75
N LYS A 189 -20.07 -7.10 -2.61
CA LYS A 189 -21.07 -6.28 -1.91
C LYS A 189 -22.51 -6.66 -2.34
N PRO A 190 -23.53 -6.63 -1.47
CA PRO A 190 -24.93 -6.77 -1.90
C PRO A 190 -25.35 -5.72 -2.95
N VAL A 191 -26.31 -6.03 -3.85
CA VAL A 191 -26.80 -5.04 -4.85
C VAL A 191 -27.54 -3.91 -4.15
N VAL A 192 -28.34 -4.27 -3.15
CA VAL A 192 -29.14 -3.37 -2.33
C VAL A 192 -28.93 -3.76 -0.89
N PHE A 193 -28.79 -2.77 -0.01
CA PHE A 193 -28.91 -2.97 1.43
C PHE A 193 -30.39 -2.79 1.80
N SER A 194 -30.98 -3.80 2.41
CA SER A 194 -32.40 -3.78 2.80
C SER A 194 -32.65 -2.82 3.96
N THR A 195 -31.61 -2.56 4.77
CA THR A 195 -31.67 -1.67 5.93
C THR A 195 -30.40 -0.81 6.04
N PRO A 196 -30.46 0.37 6.69
CA PRO A 196 -29.26 1.14 7.04
C PRO A 196 -28.27 0.34 7.88
N LYS A 197 -28.76 -0.57 8.73
CA LYS A 197 -27.93 -1.45 9.55
C LYS A 197 -27.08 -2.40 8.72
N GLU A 198 -27.64 -3.03 7.68
CA GLU A 198 -26.87 -3.89 6.76
C GLU A 198 -25.73 -3.12 6.08
N LYS A 199 -25.97 -1.86 5.71
CA LYS A 199 -24.93 -0.98 5.16
C LYS A 199 -23.82 -0.72 6.18
N GLN A 200 -24.20 -0.36 7.40
CA GLN A 200 -23.26 -0.13 8.50
C GLN A 200 -22.43 -1.39 8.78
N ASP A 201 -23.08 -2.54 8.90
CA ASP A 201 -22.42 -3.83 9.14
C ASP A 201 -21.43 -4.17 8.00
N TRP A 202 -21.81 -3.90 6.74
CA TRP A 202 -20.92 -4.10 5.61
C TRP A 202 -19.68 -3.19 5.67
N VAL A 203 -19.84 -1.89 5.92
CA VAL A 203 -18.71 -0.95 6.09
C VAL A 203 -17.82 -1.39 7.25
N MET A 204 -18.42 -1.66 8.41
CA MET A 204 -17.73 -2.04 9.64
C MET A 204 -16.99 -3.37 9.55
N SER A 205 -17.47 -4.29 8.70
CA SER A 205 -16.78 -5.56 8.49
C SER A 205 -15.35 -5.38 7.94
N HIS A 206 -15.05 -4.25 7.29
CA HIS A 206 -13.74 -3.99 6.68
C HIS A 206 -12.71 -3.56 7.72
N GLN A 207 -11.58 -4.27 7.73
CA GLN A 207 -10.46 -4.01 8.63
C GLN A 207 -9.54 -2.94 8.04
N LEU A 208 -10.09 -1.72 7.98
CA LEU A 208 -9.41 -0.54 7.46
C LEU A 208 -9.32 0.54 8.54
N VAL A 209 -8.16 1.18 8.62
CA VAL A 209 -7.94 2.39 9.39
C VAL A 209 -8.51 3.55 8.57
N LEU A 210 -9.81 3.79 8.76
CA LEU A 210 -10.48 5.01 8.35
C LEU A 210 -10.55 5.94 9.56
N PRO A 211 -10.64 7.26 9.38
CA PRO A 211 -11.03 8.14 10.48
C PRO A 211 -12.38 7.69 11.04
N ARG A 212 -12.40 7.19 12.28
CA ARG A 212 -13.60 6.62 12.93
C ARG A 212 -13.91 7.41 14.19
N LYS A 213 -15.19 7.48 14.55
CA LYS A 213 -15.58 7.81 15.93
C LYS A 213 -14.94 6.78 16.86
N ASP A 214 -14.24 7.24 17.90
CA ASP A 214 -13.54 6.42 18.91
C ASP A 214 -14.38 5.30 19.56
N LYS A 215 -15.72 5.32 19.38
CA LYS A 215 -16.66 4.32 19.92
C LYS A 215 -16.61 2.94 19.27
N PHE A 216 -15.90 2.76 18.14
CA PHE A 216 -15.87 1.49 17.38
C PHE A 216 -14.45 0.98 17.09
N ARG A 217 -13.54 1.31 17.99
CA ARG A 217 -12.13 0.93 17.98
C ARG A 217 -11.99 -0.57 18.26
N GLU A 218 -11.77 -1.39 17.22
CA GLU A 218 -11.28 -2.76 17.40
C GLU A 218 -9.84 -2.65 17.91
N THR A 219 -9.62 -2.88 19.21
CA THR A 219 -8.30 -2.81 19.86
C THR A 219 -7.24 -3.63 19.11
N LEU A 220 -7.64 -4.71 18.44
CA LEU A 220 -6.75 -5.53 17.62
C LEU A 220 -6.17 -4.76 16.43
N LEU A 221 -7.02 -4.14 15.59
CA LEU A 221 -6.58 -3.43 14.39
C LEU A 221 -5.66 -2.26 14.76
N GLU A 222 -5.93 -1.61 15.88
CA GLU A 222 -5.07 -0.54 16.42
C GLU A 222 -3.71 -1.03 16.87
N ASN A 223 -3.66 -2.13 17.61
CA ASN A 223 -2.39 -2.72 18.02
C ASN A 223 -1.55 -3.06 16.79
N VAL A 224 -2.17 -3.65 15.76
CA VAL A 224 -1.52 -3.93 14.48
C VAL A 224 -1.06 -2.64 13.80
N TYR A 225 -1.92 -1.62 13.72
CA TYR A 225 -1.58 -0.32 13.17
C TYR A 225 -0.35 0.31 13.86
N TYR A 226 -0.33 0.33 15.19
CA TYR A 226 0.79 0.86 15.96
C TYR A 226 2.08 0.05 15.77
N ASP A 227 1.99 -1.27 15.66
CA ASP A 227 3.14 -2.13 15.36
C ASP A 227 3.68 -1.87 13.95
N LEU A 228 2.81 -1.60 12.97
CA LEU A 228 3.20 -1.24 11.61
C LEU A 228 3.83 0.16 11.55
N LEU A 229 3.29 1.16 12.27
CA LEU A 229 3.91 2.48 12.39
C LEU A 229 5.27 2.42 13.09
N ARG A 230 5.40 1.56 14.12
CA ARG A 230 6.70 1.32 14.77
C ARG A 230 7.68 0.70 13.79
N THR A 231 7.24 -0.27 12.99
CA THR A 231 8.05 -0.87 11.92
C THR A 231 8.49 0.20 10.91
N TYR A 232 7.59 1.08 10.47
CA TYR A 232 7.92 2.22 9.61
C TYR A 232 9.00 3.12 10.22
N SER A 233 8.81 3.57 11.47
CA SER A 233 9.79 4.41 12.17
C SER A 233 11.17 3.73 12.26
N ASN A 234 11.19 2.46 12.68
CA ASN A 234 12.42 1.69 12.85
C ASN A 234 13.18 1.52 11.52
N GLU A 235 12.48 1.36 10.40
CA GLU A 235 13.13 1.26 9.09
C GLU A 235 13.78 2.57 8.63
N LEU A 236 13.21 3.72 9.02
CA LEU A 236 13.78 5.04 8.70
C LEU A 236 14.94 5.43 9.63
N ASP A 237 14.96 4.93 10.86
CA ASP A 237 16.05 5.17 11.82
C ASP A 237 17.33 4.39 11.48
N LYS A 238 17.27 3.44 10.54
CA LYS A 238 18.46 2.70 10.07
C LYS A 238 19.43 3.61 9.33
N GLU A 239 20.71 3.35 9.53
CA GLU A 239 21.77 4.04 8.80
C GLU A 239 21.77 3.70 7.31
N GLY A 240 22.02 4.70 6.47
CA GLY A 240 22.12 4.53 5.01
C GLY A 240 20.82 4.09 4.34
N SER A 241 19.68 4.48 4.90
CA SER A 241 18.35 4.15 4.38
C SER A 241 17.90 5.15 3.30
N LEU A 242 17.16 4.64 2.31
CA LEU A 242 16.54 5.44 1.24
C LEU A 242 15.03 5.21 1.27
N LEU A 243 14.26 6.27 1.49
CA LEU A 243 12.81 6.27 1.34
C LEU A 243 12.42 6.92 0.00
N MET A 244 11.92 6.12 -0.93
CA MET A 244 11.23 6.62 -2.13
C MET A 244 9.74 6.79 -1.86
N VAL A 245 9.15 7.92 -2.25
CA VAL A 245 7.73 8.25 -2.00
C VAL A 245 7.04 8.63 -3.31
N PHE A 246 5.93 7.98 -3.62
CA PHE A 246 5.09 8.30 -4.77
C PHE A 246 3.61 8.17 -4.42
N GLY A 247 2.78 9.08 -4.93
CA GLY A 247 1.33 9.02 -4.75
C GLY A 247 0.84 9.23 -3.31
N PHE A 248 1.71 9.65 -2.40
CA PHE A 248 1.39 9.95 -1.00
C PHE A 248 1.61 11.43 -0.71
N SER A 249 0.57 12.12 -0.26
CA SER A 249 0.59 13.57 -0.02
C SER A 249 1.11 13.98 1.36
N PHE A 250 1.38 13.02 2.26
CA PHE A 250 1.59 13.30 3.68
C PHE A 250 0.41 14.05 4.31
N ALA A 251 -0.81 13.60 4.02
CA ALA A 251 -2.04 14.07 4.69
C ALA A 251 -2.25 13.39 6.06
N ASP A 252 -1.79 12.15 6.23
CA ASP A 252 -1.77 11.47 7.53
C ASP A 252 -0.71 12.11 8.43
N GLU A 253 -1.18 12.82 9.46
CA GLU A 253 -0.32 13.56 10.40
C GLU A 253 0.62 12.65 11.20
N HIS A 254 0.22 11.41 11.50
CA HIS A 254 1.05 10.47 12.23
C HIS A 254 2.25 10.03 11.38
N ILE A 255 1.99 9.63 10.14
CA ILE A 255 3.05 9.23 9.20
C ILE A 255 3.96 10.42 8.91
N GLU A 256 3.40 11.61 8.60
CA GLU A 256 4.19 12.83 8.37
C GLU A 256 5.11 13.15 9.56
N THR A 257 4.57 13.12 10.77
CA THR A 257 5.33 13.43 11.99
C THR A 257 6.47 12.42 12.21
N LEU A 258 6.22 11.13 11.97
CA LEU A 258 7.25 10.10 12.05
C LEU A 258 8.34 10.30 11.00
N THR A 259 7.97 10.60 9.75
CA THR A 259 8.94 10.91 8.68
C THR A 259 9.79 12.12 9.03
N LYS A 260 9.18 13.22 9.51
CA LYS A 260 9.89 14.45 9.94
C LYS A 260 10.84 14.21 11.11
N LYS A 261 10.46 13.33 12.06
CA LYS A 261 11.35 12.93 13.16
C LYS A 261 12.53 12.11 12.66
N ALA A 262 12.30 11.17 11.75
CA ALA A 262 13.35 10.31 11.20
C ALA A 262 14.37 11.09 10.36
N LEU A 263 13.99 12.22 9.76
CA LEU A 263 14.92 13.10 9.02
C LEU A 263 16.06 13.69 9.86
N ARG A 264 16.01 13.58 11.20
CA ARG A 264 17.14 13.85 12.09
C ARG A 264 18.31 12.88 11.87
N ASN A 265 18.05 11.70 11.33
CA ASN A 265 19.06 10.78 10.83
C ASN A 265 19.72 11.37 9.57
N ALA A 266 20.94 11.88 9.71
CA ALA A 266 21.68 12.51 8.61
C ALA A 266 21.99 11.55 7.44
N THR A 267 21.91 10.23 7.67
CA THR A 267 22.16 9.21 6.63
C THR A 267 20.89 8.74 5.92
N LEU A 268 19.71 9.07 6.45
CA LEU A 268 18.43 8.83 5.78
C LEU A 268 18.32 9.80 4.61
N LYS A 269 18.04 9.28 3.41
CA LYS A 269 17.66 10.08 2.24
C LYS A 269 16.21 9.83 1.89
N ILE A 270 15.45 10.89 1.62
CA ILE A 270 14.09 10.79 1.11
C ILE A 270 14.06 11.35 -0.31
N VAL A 271 13.41 10.61 -1.22
CA VAL A 271 13.16 11.03 -2.60
C VAL A 271 11.66 11.00 -2.84
N ILE A 272 11.05 12.17 -3.08
CA ILE A 272 9.61 12.33 -3.29
C ILE A 272 9.37 12.62 -4.76
N PHE A 273 8.56 11.78 -5.41
CA PHE A 273 8.12 11.99 -6.78
C PHE A 273 6.83 12.82 -6.77
N ALA A 274 6.94 14.10 -7.11
CA ALA A 274 5.82 15.04 -7.14
C ALA A 274 5.04 14.92 -8.46
N TYR A 275 3.72 14.78 -8.36
CA TYR A 275 2.82 14.61 -9.51
C TYR A 275 2.85 15.79 -10.48
N ASN A 276 2.94 17.01 -9.95
CA ASN A 276 2.98 18.25 -10.73
C ASN A 276 3.77 19.35 -9.99
N GLU A 277 3.92 20.52 -10.60
CA GLU A 277 4.68 21.64 -10.03
C GLU A 277 4.07 22.17 -8.72
N ALA A 278 2.74 22.18 -8.59
CA ALA A 278 2.09 22.59 -7.35
C ALA A 278 2.43 21.64 -6.18
N ALA A 279 2.38 20.33 -6.42
CA ALA A 279 2.77 19.32 -5.44
C ALA A 279 4.26 19.43 -5.07
N LYS A 280 5.12 19.76 -6.04
CA LYS A 280 6.54 20.03 -5.79
C LYS A 280 6.73 21.20 -4.83
N GLU A 281 6.06 22.34 -5.05
CA GLU A 281 6.14 23.48 -4.14
C GLU A 281 5.60 23.14 -2.75
N LEU A 282 4.50 22.38 -2.65
CA LEU A 282 3.97 21.91 -1.36
C LEU A 282 4.98 21.03 -0.60
N PHE A 283 5.68 20.12 -1.27
CA PHE A 283 6.68 19.27 -0.61
C PHE A 283 7.94 20.05 -0.21
N LEU A 284 8.39 20.99 -1.06
CA LEU A 284 9.51 21.87 -0.72
C LEU A 284 9.19 22.76 0.49
N ASP A 285 7.95 23.22 0.61
CA ASP A 285 7.50 23.96 1.79
C ASP A 285 7.42 23.05 3.03
N LYS A 286 6.76 21.89 2.91
CA LYS A 286 6.55 20.94 4.00
C LYS A 286 7.86 20.41 4.60
N PHE A 287 8.91 20.27 3.79
CA PHE A 287 10.22 19.72 4.18
C PHE A 287 11.38 20.73 4.05
N ARG A 288 11.07 22.03 4.07
CA ARG A 288 12.05 23.12 3.84
C ARG A 288 13.31 23.05 4.71
N ASP A 289 13.16 22.59 5.95
CA ASP A 289 14.25 22.56 6.93
C ASP A 289 15.16 21.32 6.81
N TYR A 290 14.92 20.43 5.84
CA TYR A 290 15.58 19.13 5.73
C TYR A 290 16.36 18.99 4.41
N SER A 291 17.68 19.06 4.47
CA SER A 291 18.57 18.93 3.29
C SER A 291 18.64 17.53 2.70
N ASN A 292 18.17 16.52 3.44
CA ASN A 292 18.16 15.11 3.05
C ASN A 292 16.84 14.69 2.38
N VAL A 293 16.03 15.64 1.92
CA VAL A 293 14.83 15.40 1.09
C VAL A 293 15.04 15.96 -0.31
N ASP A 294 14.93 15.11 -1.33
CA ASP A 294 14.92 15.53 -2.74
C ASP A 294 13.51 15.37 -3.32
N VAL A 295 13.06 16.37 -4.08
CA VAL A 295 11.78 16.33 -4.80
C VAL A 295 12.03 16.21 -6.29
N VAL A 296 11.59 15.11 -6.88
CA VAL A 296 11.69 14.81 -8.32
C VAL A 296 10.36 15.18 -8.97
N PHE A 297 10.41 15.97 -10.03
CA PHE A 297 9.24 16.36 -10.82
C PHE A 297 9.62 16.48 -12.30
N THR A 298 8.63 16.51 -13.18
CA THR A 298 8.81 16.72 -14.62
C THR A 298 8.34 18.13 -14.99
N PRO A 299 9.24 19.08 -15.34
CA PRO A 299 8.84 20.43 -15.74
C PRO A 299 7.87 20.40 -16.92
N GLY A 300 6.74 21.10 -16.83
CA GLY A 300 5.73 21.17 -17.89
C GLY A 300 4.98 19.86 -18.20
N ALA A 301 5.12 18.81 -17.39
CA ALA A 301 4.40 17.54 -17.56
C ALA A 301 4.01 16.90 -16.21
N LEU A 302 3.03 16.01 -16.24
CA LEU A 302 2.63 15.24 -15.07
C LEU A 302 3.59 14.05 -14.85
N LEU A 303 3.97 13.81 -13.61
CA LEU A 303 4.75 12.64 -13.20
C LEU A 303 3.78 11.58 -12.66
N ASP A 304 3.22 10.79 -13.58
CA ASP A 304 2.37 9.66 -13.25
C ASP A 304 3.19 8.42 -12.85
N PHE A 305 2.49 7.36 -12.44
CA PHE A 305 3.13 6.15 -11.94
C PHE A 305 3.96 5.44 -13.03
N LYS A 306 3.50 5.52 -14.29
CA LYS A 306 4.23 5.03 -15.45
C LYS A 306 5.56 5.77 -15.60
N LYS A 307 5.57 7.09 -15.53
CA LYS A 307 6.77 7.92 -15.65
C LYS A 307 7.76 7.64 -14.52
N MET A 308 7.27 7.45 -13.29
CA MET A 308 8.12 7.04 -12.17
C MET A 308 8.83 5.71 -12.47
N ASN A 309 8.09 4.71 -12.96
CA ASN A 309 8.65 3.42 -13.34
C ASN A 309 9.71 3.54 -14.45
N GLU A 310 9.50 4.39 -15.45
CA GLU A 310 10.48 4.69 -16.51
C GLU A 310 11.77 5.31 -15.95
N ILE A 311 11.64 6.25 -15.00
CA ILE A 311 12.79 6.88 -14.33
C ILE A 311 13.59 5.82 -13.57
N ILE A 312 12.95 5.02 -12.72
CA ILE A 312 13.62 3.98 -11.93
C ILE A 312 14.34 2.99 -12.86
N THR A 313 13.66 2.49 -13.90
CA THR A 313 14.24 1.50 -14.83
C THR A 313 15.37 2.08 -15.68
N SER A 314 15.33 3.36 -16.01
CA SER A 314 16.41 4.04 -16.75
C SER A 314 17.70 4.14 -15.94
N PHE A 315 17.63 4.43 -14.63
CA PHE A 315 18.79 4.33 -13.74
C PHE A 315 19.34 2.90 -13.62
N LEU A 316 18.52 1.90 -13.91
CA LEU A 316 18.91 0.49 -13.95
C LEU A 316 19.45 0.06 -15.33
N GLY A 317 19.76 0.98 -16.24
CA GLY A 317 20.35 0.66 -17.55
C GLY A 317 19.35 0.13 -18.58
N GLY A 318 18.07 0.46 -18.40
CA GLY A 318 16.98 0.11 -19.31
C GLY A 318 16.45 -1.31 -19.13
N MET A 319 15.17 -1.52 -19.48
CA MET A 319 14.60 -2.85 -19.71
C MET A 319 15.15 -3.35 -21.06
N LYS A 320 15.93 -4.42 -21.07
CA LYS A 320 16.25 -5.15 -22.31
C LYS A 320 15.18 -6.17 -22.60
#